data_AF-A0A660Z2E5-F1
#
_entry.id   AF-A0A660Z2E5-F1
#
_cell.length_a   1.000
_cell.length_b   1.000
_cell.length_c   1.000
_cell.angle_alpha   90.00
_cell.angle_beta   90.00
_cell.angle_gamma   90.00
#
_symmetry.space_group_name_H-M   'P 1'
#
loop_
_entity.id
_entity.type
_entity.pdbx_description
1 polymer ?
#
loop_
_entity_poly.entity_id
_entity_poly.type
_entity_poly.pdbx_seq_one_letter_code
_entity_poly.pdbx_strand_id
1 'polypeptide(L)'
;SFEDISNGSIKFKHTFSGRLILKYVDPNSTTRTKTFNVFKPTMRQINTSIIRSFSKEVEIIISFAEKLHGVDLTNLKISSPVTKLLRMNVGDALLINLYHDQRHLNQAEKIINETDFPK
;
A
#
# COMPACT_ATOMS: atom_id res chain seq x y z
N SER A 1 5.15 -15.34 -0.97
CA SER A 1 3.79 -15.20 -1.54
C SER A 1 2.81 -14.79 -0.44
N PHE A 2 1.52 -14.62 -0.75
CA PHE A 2 0.44 -14.45 0.24
C PHE A 2 0.52 -15.51 1.37
N GLU A 3 1.07 -16.69 1.09
CA GLU A 3 1.26 -17.76 2.08
C GLU A 3 2.36 -17.47 3.11
N ASP A 4 3.42 -16.73 2.74
CA ASP A 4 4.57 -16.52 3.64
C ASP A 4 4.26 -15.49 4.74
N ILE A 5 3.50 -14.42 4.41
CA ILE A 5 3.05 -13.42 5.39
C ILE A 5 1.96 -14.03 6.31
N SER A 6 1.23 -15.05 5.83
CA SER A 6 0.22 -15.76 6.62
C SER A 6 0.79 -16.75 7.65
N ASN A 7 2.05 -17.17 7.48
CA ASN A 7 2.64 -18.27 8.25
C ASN A 7 3.38 -17.84 9.53
N GLY A 8 3.50 -16.55 9.83
CA GLY A 8 4.16 -16.09 11.06
C GLY A 8 3.49 -14.85 11.69
N SER A 9 2.76 -15.07 12.79
CA SER A 9 2.34 -14.09 13.82
C SER A 9 1.10 -13.20 13.64
N ILE A 10 0.57 -12.91 12.43
CA ILE A 10 -0.64 -12.07 12.30
C ILE A 10 -1.76 -12.79 11.54
N LYS A 11 -2.67 -13.45 12.27
CA LYS A 11 -3.88 -14.06 11.70
C LYS A 11 -5.06 -13.11 11.86
N PHE A 12 -5.50 -12.48 10.77
CA PHE A 12 -6.73 -11.71 10.73
C PHE A 12 -7.57 -12.08 9.51
N LYS A 13 -8.89 -11.91 9.61
CA LYS A 13 -9.78 -12.18 8.48
C LYS A 13 -9.96 -10.93 7.63
N HIS A 14 -9.56 -11.00 6.36
CA HIS A 14 -9.79 -9.92 5.39
C HIS A 14 -11.26 -9.49 5.33
N THR A 15 -11.49 -8.19 5.24
CA THR A 15 -12.80 -7.64 4.86
C THR A 15 -13.05 -7.85 3.36
N PHE A 16 -14.32 -7.80 2.94
CA PHE A 16 -14.67 -7.92 1.52
C PHE A 16 -14.01 -6.82 0.67
N SER A 17 -14.12 -5.58 1.14
CA SER A 17 -13.49 -4.39 0.56
C SER A 17 -11.97 -4.47 0.57
N GLY A 18 -11.36 -4.89 1.68
CA GLY A 18 -9.90 -5.07 1.76
C GLY A 18 -9.39 -6.09 0.75
N ARG A 19 -10.06 -7.26 0.65
CA ARG A 19 -9.74 -8.29 -0.36
C ARG A 19 -9.86 -7.76 -1.79
N LEU A 20 -10.91 -6.98 -2.07
CA LEU A 20 -11.09 -6.38 -3.39
C LEU A 20 -9.95 -5.42 -3.73
N ILE A 21 -9.58 -4.52 -2.81
CA ILE A 21 -8.50 -3.55 -3.02
C ILE A 21 -7.15 -4.27 -3.20
N LEU A 22 -6.84 -5.26 -2.36
CA LEU A 22 -5.61 -6.05 -2.44
C LEU A 22 -5.40 -6.66 -3.84
N LYS A 23 -6.46 -7.17 -4.47
CA LYS A 23 -6.39 -7.71 -5.84
C LYS A 23 -5.99 -6.65 -6.88
N TYR A 24 -6.35 -5.39 -6.67
CA TYR A 24 -6.00 -4.30 -7.59
C TYR A 24 -4.62 -3.72 -7.34
N VAL A 25 -4.18 -3.67 -6.07
CA VAL A 25 -2.84 -3.15 -5.72
C VAL A 25 -1.75 -4.20 -5.76
N ASP A 26 -2.09 -5.48 -5.96
CA ASP A 26 -1.13 -6.59 -6.09
C ASP A 26 -0.02 -6.24 -7.12
N PRO A 27 1.27 -6.38 -6.76
CA PRO A 27 2.39 -6.09 -7.64
C PRO A 27 2.39 -6.86 -8.96
N ASN A 28 1.76 -8.03 -9.00
CA ASN A 28 1.64 -8.88 -10.17
C ASN A 28 0.35 -8.63 -10.98
N SER A 29 -0.53 -7.76 -10.50
CA SER A 29 -1.77 -7.45 -11.21
C SER A 29 -1.49 -6.66 -12.49
N THR A 30 -1.98 -7.18 -13.61
CA THR A 30 -1.95 -6.51 -14.92
C THR A 30 -3.15 -5.57 -15.13
N THR A 31 -4.08 -5.54 -14.17
CA THR A 31 -5.32 -4.78 -14.27
C THR A 31 -5.05 -3.28 -14.17
N ARG A 32 -5.54 -2.51 -15.14
CA ARG A 32 -5.45 -1.05 -15.13
C ARG A 32 -6.73 -0.44 -14.57
N THR A 33 -6.59 0.46 -13.60
CA THR A 33 -7.69 1.22 -13.02
C THR A 33 -7.40 2.71 -13.12
N LYS A 34 -8.45 3.53 -13.22
CA LYS A 34 -8.31 5.00 -13.23
C LYS A 34 -7.99 5.47 -11.80
N THR A 35 -6.98 6.32 -11.66
CA THR A 35 -6.65 6.95 -10.37
C THR A 35 -7.83 7.81 -9.87
N PHE A 36 -8.18 7.66 -8.60
CA PHE A 36 -9.17 8.51 -7.94
C PHE A 36 -8.71 9.97 -7.94
N ASN A 37 -9.64 10.91 -8.12
CA ASN A 37 -9.31 12.34 -8.20
C ASN A 37 -8.53 12.86 -6.98
N VAL A 38 -8.80 12.32 -5.79
CA VAL A 38 -8.11 12.68 -4.53
C VAL A 38 -6.63 12.28 -4.50
N PHE A 39 -6.20 11.37 -5.37
CA PHE A 39 -4.81 10.89 -5.45
C PHE A 39 -4.10 11.37 -6.72
N LYS A 40 -4.70 12.29 -7.49
CA LYS A 40 -4.02 12.88 -8.63
C LYS A 40 -2.86 13.75 -8.12
N PRO A 41 -1.63 13.56 -8.62
CA PRO A 41 -0.51 14.41 -8.23
C PRO A 41 -0.80 15.85 -8.65
N THR A 42 -0.44 16.80 -7.80
CA THR A 42 -0.49 18.22 -8.16
C THR A 42 0.71 18.53 -9.07
N MET A 43 0.54 19.37 -10.10
CA MET A 43 1.57 19.73 -11.09
C MET A 43 2.74 20.58 -10.52
N ARG A 44 3.07 20.46 -9.23
CA ARG A 44 4.16 21.20 -8.58
C ARG A 44 5.52 20.56 -8.86
N GLN A 45 6.57 21.40 -8.83
CA GLN A 45 7.96 20.94 -8.80
C GLN A 45 8.16 19.94 -7.66
N ILE A 46 8.73 18.78 -7.98
CA ILE A 46 9.03 17.73 -7.01
C ILE A 46 10.26 18.17 -6.22
N ASN A 47 10.09 18.40 -4.92
CA ASN A 47 11.19 18.73 -4.01
C ASN A 47 11.96 17.45 -3.66
N THR A 48 13.29 17.51 -3.65
CA THR A 48 14.17 16.38 -3.25
C THR A 48 13.90 15.90 -1.82
N SER A 49 13.29 16.72 -0.98
CA SER A 49 12.82 16.33 0.36
C SER A 49 11.76 15.22 0.35
N ILE A 50 11.11 14.95 -0.80
CA ILE A 50 10.04 13.94 -0.91
C ILE A 50 10.51 12.55 -0.50
N ILE A 51 11.75 12.18 -0.83
CA ILE A 51 12.33 10.88 -0.46
C ILE A 51 12.44 10.78 1.06
N ARG A 52 12.90 11.85 1.71
CA ARG A 52 12.99 11.89 3.18
C ARG A 52 11.61 11.83 3.83
N SER A 53 10.61 12.50 3.27
CA SER A 53 9.22 12.42 3.77
C SER A 53 8.66 11.00 3.65
N PHE A 54 8.85 10.37 2.48
CA PHE A 54 8.42 9.00 2.25
C PHE A 54 9.09 8.01 3.21
N SER A 55 10.41 8.09 3.40
CA SER A 55 11.12 7.22 4.36
C SER A 55 10.55 7.35 5.78
N LYS A 56 10.25 8.57 6.23
CA LYS A 56 9.62 8.79 7.55
C LYS A 56 8.23 8.18 7.64
N GLU A 57 7.42 8.27 6.58
CA GLU A 57 6.09 7.66 6.54
C GLU A 57 6.17 6.13 6.65
N VAL A 58 7.12 5.51 5.95
CA VAL A 58 7.38 4.06 6.04
C VAL A 58 7.83 3.66 7.45
N GLU A 59 8.75 4.41 8.08
CA GLU A 59 9.16 4.17 9.48
C GLU A 59 7.98 4.25 10.44
N ILE A 60 7.08 5.21 10.26
CA ILE A 60 5.86 5.33 11.06
C ILE A 60 4.98 4.09 10.88
N ILE A 61 4.75 3.63 9.64
CA ILE A 61 3.95 2.43 9.34
C ILE A 61 4.56 1.19 9.99
N ILE A 62 5.88 1.02 9.91
CA ILE A 62 6.61 -0.08 10.56
C ILE A 62 6.39 -0.04 12.08
N SER A 63 6.59 1.12 12.70
CA SER A 63 6.38 1.27 14.16
C SER A 63 4.94 0.98 14.59
N PHE A 64 3.94 1.26 13.73
CA PHE A 64 2.56 0.89 13.98
C PHE A 64 2.34 -0.61 13.84
N ALA A 65 2.91 -1.25 12.83
CA ALA A 65 2.81 -2.70 12.65
C ALA A 65 3.41 -3.45 13.84
N GLU A 66 4.55 -3.01 14.37
CA GLU A 66 5.18 -3.58 15.57
C GLU A 66 4.28 -3.50 16.81
N LYS A 67 3.62 -2.36 17.04
CA LYS A 67 2.69 -2.16 18.16
C LYS A 67 1.43 -3.03 18.07
N LEU A 68 1.11 -3.53 16.89
CA LEU A 68 -0.06 -4.36 16.64
C LEU A 68 0.24 -5.87 16.78
N HIS A 69 1.48 -6.23 17.12
CA HIS A 69 1.85 -7.61 17.36
C HIS A 69 1.01 -8.23 18.50
N GLY A 70 0.37 -9.37 18.22
CA GLY A 70 -0.51 -10.06 19.17
C GLY A 70 -1.92 -9.46 19.32
N VAL A 71 -2.27 -8.41 18.58
CA VAL A 71 -3.63 -7.82 18.56
C VAL A 71 -4.52 -8.53 17.53
N ASP A 72 -5.75 -8.87 17.88
CA ASP A 72 -6.75 -9.33 16.90
C ASP A 72 -7.21 -8.17 16.01
N LEU A 73 -6.69 -8.12 14.79
CA LEU A 73 -7.00 -7.07 13.83
C LEU A 73 -8.36 -7.25 13.15
N THR A 74 -9.02 -8.41 13.29
CA THR A 74 -10.24 -8.75 12.53
C THR A 74 -11.35 -7.72 12.70
N ASN A 75 -11.50 -7.18 13.92
CA ASN A 75 -12.58 -6.25 14.27
C ASN A 75 -12.15 -4.78 14.28
N LEU A 76 -10.85 -4.49 14.20
CA LEU A 76 -10.34 -3.12 14.20
C LEU A 76 -10.45 -2.51 12.81
N LYS A 77 -11.56 -1.81 12.55
CA LYS A 77 -11.90 -1.26 11.23
C LYS A 77 -11.58 0.22 11.11
N ILE A 78 -10.89 0.58 10.02
CA ILE A 78 -10.64 1.95 9.61
C ILE A 78 -11.39 2.28 8.31
N SER A 79 -11.49 3.58 8.01
CA SER A 79 -12.04 4.05 6.74
C SER A 79 -10.91 4.32 5.74
N SER A 80 -11.18 4.08 4.46
CA SER A 80 -10.27 4.41 3.38
C SER A 80 -10.09 5.92 3.25
N PRO A 81 -8.90 6.40 2.82
CA PRO A 81 -8.68 7.80 2.48
C PRO A 81 -9.55 8.29 1.30
N VAL A 82 -10.06 7.38 0.46
CA VAL A 82 -10.91 7.75 -0.70
C VAL A 82 -12.32 8.16 -0.25
N THR A 83 -12.93 7.40 0.65
CA THR A 83 -14.27 7.64 1.16
C THR A 83 -14.50 6.94 2.49
N LYS A 84 -15.29 7.56 3.37
CA LYS A 84 -15.70 7.00 4.66
C LYS A 84 -16.55 5.73 4.53
N LEU A 85 -17.15 5.49 3.36
CA LEU A 85 -17.97 4.31 3.09
C LEU A 85 -17.13 3.05 2.87
N LEU A 86 -15.91 3.21 2.37
CA LEU A 86 -15.01 2.09 2.11
C LEU A 86 -14.21 1.80 3.38
N ARG A 87 -14.63 0.79 4.14
CA ARG A 87 -13.98 0.40 5.40
C ARG A 87 -13.18 -0.88 5.21
N MET A 88 -12.10 -1.04 5.94
CA MET A 88 -11.29 -2.26 5.96
C MET A 88 -10.70 -2.45 7.36
N ASN A 89 -10.24 -3.65 7.69
CA ASN A 89 -9.53 -3.82 8.94
C ASN A 89 -8.10 -3.26 8.84
N VAL A 90 -7.44 -3.04 9.98
CA VAL A 90 -6.08 -2.48 9.99
C VAL A 90 -5.07 -3.39 9.28
N GLY A 91 -5.21 -4.71 9.39
CA GLY A 91 -4.34 -5.65 8.67
C GLY A 91 -4.45 -5.51 7.15
N ASP A 92 -5.67 -5.38 6.62
CA ASP A 92 -5.94 -5.12 5.20
C ASP A 92 -5.23 -3.83 4.78
N ALA A 93 -5.35 -2.76 5.58
CA ALA A 93 -4.75 -1.48 5.28
C ALA A 93 -3.21 -1.53 5.24
N LEU A 94 -2.58 -2.25 6.17
CA LEU A 94 -1.12 -2.44 6.19
C LEU A 94 -0.66 -3.21 4.94
N LEU A 95 -1.34 -4.31 4.59
CA LEU A 95 -1.01 -5.08 3.39
C LEU A 95 -1.25 -4.29 2.10
N ILE A 96 -2.30 -3.48 2.05
CA ILE A 96 -2.59 -2.61 0.90
C ILE A 96 -1.45 -1.62 0.70
N ASN A 97 -0.95 -0.96 1.75
CA ASN A 97 0.19 -0.04 1.63
C ASN A 97 1.45 -0.78 1.15
N LEU A 98 1.78 -1.92 1.77
CA LEU A 98 2.94 -2.71 1.38
C LEU A 98 2.91 -3.11 -0.11
N TYR A 99 1.77 -3.62 -0.58
CA TYR A 99 1.63 -4.09 -1.97
C TYR A 99 1.62 -2.92 -2.95
N HIS A 100 0.96 -1.83 -2.58
CA HIS A 100 0.92 -0.60 -3.36
C HIS A 100 2.31 -0.01 -3.56
N ASP A 101 3.11 0.06 -2.49
CA ASP A 101 4.48 0.60 -2.54
C ASP A 101 5.40 -0.31 -3.34
N GLN A 102 5.34 -1.63 -3.12
CA GLN A 102 6.09 -2.59 -3.93
C GLN A 102 5.73 -2.46 -5.42
N ARG A 103 4.45 -2.30 -5.75
CA ARG A 103 4.02 -2.09 -7.14
C ARG A 103 4.59 -0.80 -7.72
N HIS A 104 4.69 0.28 -6.95
CA HIS A 104 5.32 1.53 -7.41
C HIS A 104 6.83 1.41 -7.59
N LEU A 105 7.52 0.69 -6.72
CA LEU A 105 8.95 0.40 -6.88
C LEU A 105 9.20 -0.40 -8.17
N ASN A 106 8.39 -1.44 -8.42
CA ASN A 106 8.48 -2.21 -9.66
C ASN A 106 8.20 -1.36 -10.92
N GLN A 107 7.32 -0.37 -10.82
CA GLN A 107 7.06 0.58 -11.93
C GLN A 107 8.27 1.50 -12.17
N ALA A 108 8.87 2.02 -11.10
CA ALA A 108 10.06 2.85 -11.19
C ALA A 108 11.24 2.07 -11.79
N GLU A 109 11.47 0.84 -11.33
CA GLU A 109 12.51 -0.04 -11.86
C GLU A 109 12.31 -0.32 -13.35
N LYS A 110 11.07 -0.59 -13.79
CA LYS A 110 10.76 -0.76 -15.21
C LYS A 110 11.16 0.47 -16.02
N ILE A 111 10.76 1.66 -15.58
CA ILE A 111 11.06 2.92 -16.27
C ILE A 111 12.58 3.17 -16.32
N ILE A 112 13.31 2.95 -15.22
CA ILE A 112 14.77 3.14 -15.18
C ILE A 112 15.50 2.20 -16.16
N ASN A 113 14.94 1.02 -16.40
CA ASN A 113 15.47 0.03 -17.32
C ASN A 113 15.00 0.20 -18.77
N GLU A 114 14.14 1.19 -19.07
CA GLU A 114 13.74 1.49 -20.45
C GLU A 114 14.91 2.11 -21.23
N THR A 115 15.04 1.73 -22.50
CA THR A 115 16.12 2.19 -23.39
C THR A 115 16.20 3.71 -23.54
N ASP A 116 15.05 4.38 -23.46
CA ASP A 116 14.91 5.82 -23.66
C ASP A 116 15.01 6.61 -22.33
N PHE A 117 15.27 5.95 -21.21
CA PHE A 117 15.42 6.62 -19.92
C PHE A 117 16.74 7.40 -19.86
N PRO A 118 16.71 8.70 -19.50
CA PRO A 118 17.93 9.50 -19.41
C PRO A 118 18.84 8.99 -18.28
N LYS A 119 20.13 8.79 -18.58
CA LYS A 119 21.17 8.31 -17.65
C LYS A 119 22.00 9.45 -17.08
#